data_AF-A0A7X9FKP1-F1
#
_entry.id   AF-A0A7X9FKP1-F1
#
_cell.length_a   1.000
_cell.length_b   1.000
_cell.length_c   1.000
_cell.angle_alpha   90.00
_cell.angle_beta   90.00
_cell.angle_gamma   90.00
#
_symmetry.space_group_name_H-M   'P 1'
#
loop_
_entity.id
_entity.type
_entity.pdbx_description
1 polymer ?
#
loop_
_entity_poly.entity_id
_entity_poly.type
_entity_poly.pdbx_seq_one_letter_code
_entity_poly.pdbx_strand_id
1 'polypeptide(L)' 'MRYDLQIIASWIAPGSRILDLGCGSGDLLSHLIREKGISGTGIEIDEARVAEAITKGLSV' A
#
# COMPACT_ATOMS: atom_id res chain seq x y z
N MET A 1 -2.70 10.65 -5.06
CA MET A 1 -1.76 10.17 -4.02
C MET A 1 -0.92 11.35 -3.52
N ARG A 2 -0.63 11.44 -2.22
CA ARG A 2 0.22 12.50 -1.64
C ARG A 2 1.65 12.43 -2.21
N TYR A 3 2.35 13.57 -2.28
CA TYR A 3 3.65 13.69 -2.94
C TYR A 3 4.77 12.89 -2.25
N ASP A 4 4.76 12.83 -0.92
CA ASP A 4 5.69 12.00 -0.14
C ASP A 4 5.61 10.52 -0.49
N LEU A 5 4.39 10.01 -0.68
CA LEU A 5 4.16 8.63 -1.12
C LEU A 5 4.69 8.36 -2.53
N GLN A 6 4.71 9.36 -3.43
CA GLN A 6 5.30 9.21 -4.76
C GLN A 6 6.81 9.06 -4.69
N ILE A 7 7.48 9.80 -3.80
CA ILE A 7 8.92 9.66 -3.57
C ILE A 7 9.24 8.26 -3.04
N ILE A 8 8.51 7.80 -2.01
CA ILE A 8 8.69 6.44 -1.47
C ILE A 8 8.46 5.40 -2.56
N ALA A 9 7.37 5.55 -3.33
CA ALA A 9 7.07 4.64 -4.43
C ALA A 9 8.22 4.58 -5.43
N SER A 10 8.89 5.69 -5.74
CA SER A 10 10.01 5.72 -6.69
C SER A 10 11.21 4.87 -6.26
N TRP A 11 11.46 4.72 -4.96
CA TRP A 11 12.59 3.96 -4.40
C TRP A 11 12.39 2.44 -4.45
N ILE A 12 11.15 2.00 -4.60
CA ILE A 12 10.77 0.59 -4.55
C ILE A 12 11.01 -0.09 -5.90
N ALA A 13 11.74 -1.19 -5.93
CA ALA A 13 11.96 -1.96 -7.15
C ALA A 13 10.69 -2.74 -7.57
N PRO A 14 10.41 -2.90 -8.87
CA PRO A 14 9.35 -3.79 -9.35
C PRO A 14 9.49 -5.22 -8.82
N GLY A 15 8.36 -5.89 -8.56
CA GLY A 15 8.32 -7.26 -8.04
C GLY A 15 8.80 -7.43 -6.59
N SER A 16 9.08 -6.35 -5.88
CA SER A 16 9.48 -6.40 -4.46
C SER A 16 8.40 -7.02 -3.57
N ARG A 17 8.82 -7.56 -2.42
CA ARG A 17 7.92 -7.97 -1.34
C ARG A 17 7.91 -6.91 -0.23
N ILE A 18 6.74 -6.39 0.14
CA ILE A 18 6.61 -5.22 1.02
C ILE A 18 5.68 -5.47 2.20
N LEU A 19 6.05 -4.92 3.36
CA LEU A 19 5.19 -4.75 4.52
C LEU A 19 5.00 -3.25 4.75
N ASP A 20 3.77 -2.76 4.68
CA ASP A 20 3.42 -1.35 4.88
C ASP A 20 2.79 -1.16 6.26
N LEU A 21 3.46 -0.40 7.15
CA LEU A 21 3.05 -0.21 8.54
C LEU A 21 2.39 1.16 8.72
N GLY A 22 1.16 1.18 9.20
CA GLY A 22 0.33 2.39 9.18
C GLY A 22 -0.10 2.72 7.74
N CYS A 23 -0.55 1.70 7.00
CA CYS A 23 -0.87 1.84 5.58
C CYS A 23 -2.10 2.72 5.31
N GLY A 24 -2.84 3.10 6.36
CA GLY A 24 -4.10 3.85 6.25
C GLY A 24 -5.07 3.11 5.34
N SER A 25 -5.60 3.82 4.34
CA SER A 25 -6.52 3.24 3.35
C SER A 25 -5.84 2.45 2.22
N GLY A 26 -4.52 2.22 2.32
CA GLY A 26 -3.75 1.37 1.41
C GLY A 26 -3.43 1.99 0.05
N ASP A 27 -3.49 3.31 -0.10
CA ASP A 27 -3.28 4.00 -1.38
C ASP A 27 -1.88 3.73 -1.98
N LEU A 28 -0.83 3.72 -1.15
CA LEU A 28 0.53 3.41 -1.59
C LEU A 28 0.64 1.96 -2.05
N LEU A 29 0.15 1.03 -1.23
CA LEU A 29 0.19 -0.40 -1.53
C LEU A 29 -0.56 -0.73 -2.82
N SER A 30 -1.75 -0.16 -3.00
CA SER A 30 -2.57 -0.28 -4.23
C SER A 30 -1.82 0.22 -5.45
N HIS A 31 -1.20 1.40 -5.35
CA HIS A 31 -0.40 1.97 -6.44
C HIS A 31 0.79 1.07 -6.81
N LEU A 32 1.53 0.57 -5.82
CA LEU A 32 2.69 -0.28 -6.06
C LEU A 32 2.31 -1.65 -6.66
N ILE A 33 1.21 -2.25 -6.22
CA ILE A 33 0.73 -3.51 -6.79
C ILE A 33 0.40 -3.31 -8.27
N ARG A 34 -0.32 -2.23 -8.59
CA ARG A 34 -0.74 -1.93 -9.97
C ARG A 34 0.42 -1.58 -10.89
N GLU A 35 1.29 -0.67 -10.46
CA GLU A 35 2.32 -0.09 -11.33
C GLU A 35 3.65 -0.85 -11.30
N LYS A 36 3.93 -1.55 -10.20
CA LYS A 36 5.22 -2.22 -9.97
C LYS A 36 5.10 -3.72 -9.78
N GLY A 37 3.89 -4.28 -9.79
CA GLY A 37 3.67 -5.73 -9.66
C GLY A 37 4.26 -6.30 -8.38
N ILE A 38 4.28 -5.52 -7.29
CA ILE A 38 4.78 -6.00 -6.00
C ILE A 38 3.85 -7.04 -5.40
N SER A 39 4.36 -7.79 -4.42
CA SER A 39 3.53 -8.52 -3.45
C SER A 39 3.63 -7.81 -2.11
N GLY A 40 2.53 -7.41 -1.49
CA GLY A 40 2.62 -6.75 -0.19
C GLY A 40 1.40 -6.87 0.69
N THR A 41 1.63 -6.55 1.96
CA THR A 41 0.65 -6.61 3.05
C THR A 41 0.71 -5.31 3.83
N GLY A 42 -0.45 -4.75 4.17
CA GLY A 42 -0.55 -3.61 5.06
C GLY A 42 -0.81 -4.03 6.51
N ILE A 43 -0.51 -3.15 7.45
CA ILE A 43 -0.95 -3.23 8.84
C ILE A 43 -1.49 -1.86 9.22
N GLU A 44 -2.71 -1.80 9.73
CA GLU A 44 -3.36 -0.57 10.18
C GLU A 44 -4.12 -0.83 11.49
N ILE A 45 -4.11 0.16 12.39
CA ILE A 45 -4.75 0.08 13.70
C ILE A 45 -6.19 0.63 13.67
N ASP A 46 -6.48 1.54 12.74
CA ASP A 46 -7.82 2.10 12.54
C ASP A 46 -8.69 1.15 11.70
N GLU A 47 -9.69 0.54 12.35
CA GLU A 47 -10.61 -0.42 11.72
C GLU A 47 -11.36 0.15 10.50
N ALA A 48 -11.70 1.45 10.50
CA ALA A 48 -12.40 2.06 9.37
C ALA A 48 -11.48 2.15 8.15
N ARG A 49 -10.18 2.41 8.38
CA ARG A 49 -9.15 2.42 7.32
C ARG A 49 -8.85 1.03 6.80
N VAL A 50 -8.81 0.03 7.69
CA VAL A 50 -8.69 -1.39 7.31
C VAL A 50 -9.83 -1.79 6.38
N ALA A 51 -11.07 -1.50 6.75
CA ALA A 51 -12.23 -1.79 5.92
C ALA A 51 -12.12 -1.14 4.52
N GLU A 52 -11.72 0.14 4.46
CA GLU A 52 -11.49 0.83 3.19
C GLU A 52 -10.42 0.13 2.33
N ALA A 53 -9.29 -0.26 2.92
CA ALA A 53 -8.21 -0.95 2.23
C ALA A 53 -8.66 -2.33 1.69
N ILE A 54 -9.41 -3.09 2.48
CA ILE A 54 -9.98 -4.39 2.07
C ILE A 54 -10.92 -4.22 0.87
N THR A 55 -11.74 -3.16 0.83
CA THR A 55 -12.63 -2.91 -0.33
C THR A 55 -11.86 -2.63 -1.62
N LYS A 56 -10.59 -2.20 -1.52
CA LYS A 56 -9.67 -2.04 -2.67
C LYS A 56 -8.99 -3.35 -3.07
N GLY A 57 -9.33 -4.48 -2.43
CA GLY A 57 -8.76 -5.81 -2.68
C GLY A 57 -7.36 -5.99 -2.09
N LEU A 58 -6.98 -5.16 -1.11
CA LEU A 58 -5.68 -5.24 -0.46
C LEU A 58 -5.69 -6.24 0.71
N SER A 59 -4.54 -6.86 0.95
CA SER A 59 -4.30 -7.65 2.17
C SER A 59 -3.84 -6.69 3.27
N VAL A 60 -4.72 -6.40 4.22
CA VAL A 60 -4.47 -5.55 5.41
C VAL A 60 -5.07 -6.22 6.63
#